data_AF-A0A355UXT4-F1
#
_entry.id   AF-A0A355UXT4-F1
#
_cell.length_a   1.000
_cell.length_b   1.000
_cell.length_c   1.000
_cell.angle_alpha   90.00
_cell.angle_beta   90.00
_cell.angle_gamma   90.00
#
_symmetry.space_group_name_H-M   'P 1'
#
loop_
_entity.id
_entity.type
_entity.pdbx_description
1 polymer ?
#
loop_
_entity_poly.entity_id
_entity_poly.type
_entity_poly.pdbx_seq_one_letter_code
_entity_poly.pdbx_strand_id
1 'polypeptide(L)'
;MSFKNEYLKNVYEQVVRRNPNEPEFLQAVREVLESLEPVVEKRQDIVDAGIIERITEPERFVQFRVSWVDDNGKVQVNRGFRVQFNSAIGPYKGGLRLH
;
A
#
# COMPACT_ATOMS: atom_id res chain seq x y z
N MET A 1 -7.92 15.31 -11.25
CA MET A 1 -7.65 14.63 -12.53
C MET A 1 -8.35 13.28 -12.50
N SER A 2 -8.86 12.82 -13.64
CA SER A 2 -9.54 11.51 -13.78
C SER A 2 -8.63 10.61 -14.58
N PHE A 3 -8.49 9.35 -14.18
CA PHE A 3 -7.86 8.32 -15.00
C PHE A 3 -8.50 8.31 -16.39
N LYS A 4 -7.67 8.32 -17.43
CA LYS A 4 -8.13 8.18 -18.83
C LYS A 4 -8.36 6.73 -19.20
N ASN A 5 -7.57 5.84 -18.60
CA ASN A 5 -7.67 4.41 -18.80
C ASN A 5 -8.72 3.79 -17.84
N GLU A 6 -9.70 3.09 -18.41
CA GLU A 6 -10.82 2.50 -17.66
C GLU A 6 -10.37 1.39 -16.70
N TYR A 7 -9.37 0.59 -17.09
CA TYR A 7 -8.82 -0.45 -16.22
C TYR A 7 -8.18 0.15 -14.97
N LEU A 8 -7.33 1.17 -15.11
CA LEU A 8 -6.71 1.84 -13.96
C LEU A 8 -7.73 2.50 -13.05
N LYS A 9 -8.79 3.09 -13.63
CA LYS A 9 -9.91 3.63 -12.86
C LYS A 9 -10.58 2.56 -12.01
N ASN A 10 -10.88 1.41 -12.60
CA ASN A 10 -11.51 0.28 -11.90
C ASN A 10 -10.62 -0.28 -10.78
N VAL A 11 -9.31 -0.43 -11.04
CA VAL A 11 -8.36 -0.86 -10.00
C VAL A 11 -8.34 0.15 -8.84
N TYR A 12 -8.24 1.45 -9.13
CA TYR A 12 -8.25 2.47 -8.10
C TYR A 12 -9.53 2.46 -7.26
N GLU A 13 -10.71 2.35 -7.89
CA GLU A 13 -11.99 2.25 -7.19
C GLU A 13 -12.03 1.04 -6.24
N GLN A 14 -11.47 -0.10 -6.66
CA GLN A 14 -11.35 -1.27 -5.78
C GLN A 14 -10.42 -1.02 -4.58
N VAL A 15 -9.31 -0.30 -4.78
CA VAL A 15 -8.39 0.07 -3.69
C VAL A 15 -9.08 1.01 -2.70
N VAL A 16 -9.82 2.01 -3.20
CA VAL A 16 -10.62 2.94 -2.37
C VAL A 16 -11.67 2.20 -1.54
N ARG A 17 -12.38 1.24 -2.15
CA ARG A 17 -13.39 0.44 -1.44
C ARG A 17 -12.79 -0.41 -0.32
N ARG A 18 -11.57 -0.95 -0.52
CA ARG A 18 -10.86 -1.75 0.50
C ARG A 18 -10.28 -0.89 1.62
N ASN A 19 -9.82 0.32 1.32
CA ASN A 19 -9.04 1.17 2.23
C ASN A 19 -9.66 2.58 2.39
N PRO A 20 -10.95 2.71 2.73
CA PRO A 20 -11.67 3.99 2.66
C PRO A 20 -11.16 5.09 3.61
N ASN A 21 -10.43 4.71 4.67
CA ASN A 21 -9.96 5.62 5.71
C ASN A 21 -8.44 5.85 5.67
N GLU A 22 -7.80 5.60 4.54
CA GLU A 22 -6.34 5.76 4.37
C GLU A 22 -6.01 6.82 3.31
N PRO A 23 -6.31 8.12 3.56
CA PRO A 23 -6.21 9.15 2.53
C PRO A 23 -4.78 9.31 1.99
N GLU A 24 -3.75 9.18 2.83
CA GLU A 24 -2.35 9.26 2.40
C GLU A 24 -1.96 8.07 1.50
N PHE A 25 -2.45 6.88 1.82
CA PHE A 25 -2.24 5.69 0.99
C PHE A 25 -2.95 5.83 -0.36
N LEU A 26 -4.23 6.21 -0.35
CA LEU A 26 -5.03 6.40 -1.56
C LEU A 26 -4.44 7.50 -2.46
N GLN A 27 -3.94 8.59 -1.88
CA GLN A 27 -3.23 9.62 -2.63
C GLN A 27 -2.00 9.05 -3.33
N ALA A 28 -1.13 8.33 -2.60
CA ALA A 28 0.09 7.76 -3.17
C ALA A 28 -0.22 6.75 -4.28
N VAL A 29 -1.23 5.90 -4.09
CA VAL A 29 -1.68 4.95 -5.14
C VAL A 29 -2.15 5.72 -6.37
N ARG A 30 -2.99 6.75 -6.21
CA ARG A 30 -3.49 7.53 -7.35
C ARG A 30 -2.36 8.12 -8.17
N GLU A 31 -1.42 8.82 -7.53
CA GLU A 31 -0.31 9.49 -8.21
C GLU A 31 0.56 8.49 -8.99
N VAL A 32 0.84 7.31 -8.42
CA VAL A 32 1.59 6.26 -9.12
C VAL A 32 0.79 5.68 -10.27
N LEU A 33 -0.50 5.36 -10.10
CA LEU A 33 -1.33 4.80 -11.17
C LEU A 33 -1.49 5.78 -12.34
N GLU A 34 -1.62 7.08 -12.09
CA GLU A 34 -1.64 8.10 -13.14
C GLU A 34 -0.34 8.09 -13.97
N SER A 35 0.81 7.87 -13.33
CA SER A 35 2.11 7.76 -14.03
C SER A 35 2.25 6.49 -14.87
N LEU A 36 1.47 5.45 -14.58
CA LEU A 36 1.52 4.14 -15.25
C LEU A 36 0.58 4.02 -16.45
N GLU A 37 -0.30 5.01 -16.71
CA GLU A 37 -1.19 5.03 -17.89
C GLU A 37 -0.49 4.63 -19.21
N PRO A 38 0.63 5.26 -19.62
CA PRO A 38 1.28 4.91 -20.89
C PRO A 38 1.92 3.52 -20.91
N VAL A 39 2.19 2.93 -19.74
CA VAL A 39 2.72 1.56 -19.63
C VAL A 39 1.59 0.57 -19.87
N VAL A 40 0.46 0.76 -19.19
CA VAL A 40 -0.73 -0.09 -19.30
C VAL A 40 -1.27 -0.10 -20.73
N GLU A 41 -1.28 1.04 -21.42
CA GLU A 41 -1.71 1.13 -22.82
C GLU A 41 -0.82 0.33 -23.80
N LYS A 42 0.47 0.18 -23.49
CA LYS A 42 1.45 -0.49 -24.36
C LYS A 42 1.73 -1.95 -23.97
N ARG A 43 1.37 -2.35 -22.76
CA ARG A 43 1.74 -3.64 -22.16
C ARG A 43 0.51 -4.36 -21.63
N GLN A 44 -0.29 -4.88 -22.56
CA GLN A 44 -1.48 -5.67 -22.24
C GLN A 44 -1.14 -6.92 -21.41
N ASP A 45 0.06 -7.47 -21.56
CA ASP A 45 0.57 -8.58 -20.77
C ASP A 45 0.62 -8.28 -19.25
N ILE A 46 0.82 -7.02 -18.86
CA ILE A 46 0.80 -6.58 -17.46
C ILE A 46 -0.63 -6.55 -16.91
N VAL A 47 -1.58 -6.13 -17.75
CA VAL A 47 -3.01 -6.06 -17.43
C VAL A 47 -3.59 -7.47 -17.28
N ASP A 48 -3.35 -8.33 -18.27
CA ASP A 48 -3.86 -9.70 -18.29
C ASP A 48 -3.30 -10.55 -17.14
N ALA A 49 -2.07 -10.26 -16.73
CA ALA A 49 -1.45 -10.89 -15.56
C ALA A 49 -1.92 -10.29 -14.22
N GLY A 50 -2.81 -9.29 -14.21
CA GLY A 50 -3.33 -8.65 -13.00
C GLY A 50 -2.22 -8.07 -12.13
N ILE A 51 -1.20 -7.46 -12.75
CA ILE A 51 -0.04 -6.96 -12.01
C ILE A 51 -0.45 -5.77 -11.15
N ILE A 52 -1.19 -4.80 -11.69
CA ILE A 52 -1.51 -3.55 -10.99
C ILE A 52 -2.34 -3.81 -9.73
N GLU A 53 -3.27 -4.75 -9.78
CA GLU A 53 -4.07 -5.20 -8.63
C GLU A 53 -3.19 -5.83 -7.55
N ARG A 54 -2.16 -6.59 -7.95
CA ARG A 54 -1.23 -7.23 -7.02
C ARG A 54 -0.27 -6.23 -6.38
N ILE A 55 0.26 -5.25 -7.12
CA ILE A 55 1.21 -4.28 -6.53
C ILE A 55 0.50 -3.31 -5.58
N THR A 56 -0.80 -3.10 -5.73
CA THR A 56 -1.58 -2.19 -4.86
C THR A 56 -2.02 -2.84 -3.55
N GLU A 57 -1.80 -4.14 -3.37
CA GLU A 57 -2.10 -4.88 -2.14
C GLU A 57 -0.78 -5.39 -1.51
N PRO A 58 -0.50 -5.11 -0.23
CA PRO A 58 0.70 -5.61 0.41
C PRO A 58 0.72 -7.14 0.50
N GLU A 59 1.87 -7.76 0.22
CA GLU A 59 2.06 -9.21 0.40
C GLU A 59 1.78 -9.66 1.85
N ARG A 60 2.12 -8.82 2.83
CA ARG A 60 1.76 -9.05 4.24
C ARG A 60 1.66 -7.75 5.04
N PHE A 61 0.63 -7.65 5.87
CA PHE A 61 0.47 -6.59 6.86
C PHE A 61 0.44 -7.18 8.27
N VAL A 62 1.35 -6.74 9.14
CA VAL A 62 1.43 -7.20 10.53
C VAL A 62 1.16 -6.04 11.46
N GLN A 63 0.12 -6.18 12.29
CA GLN A 63 -0.21 -5.26 13.38
C GLN A 63 -0.07 -6.01 14.71
N PHE A 64 0.64 -5.42 15.66
CA PHE A 64 0.95 -6.07 16.93
C PHE A 64 0.95 -5.09 18.10
N ARG A 65 0.79 -5.63 19.32
CA ARG A 65 0.85 -4.86 20.57
C ARG A 65 2.29 -4.73 21.04
N VAL A 66 2.68 -3.55 21.49
CA VAL A 66 3.96 -3.27 22.15
C VAL A 66 3.69 -2.79 23.56
N SER A 67 3.96 -3.63 24.56
CA SER A 67 3.80 -3.30 25.98
C SER A 67 5.17 -3.04 26.61
N TRP A 68 5.28 -1.95 27.35
CA TRP A 68 6.51 -1.54 28.02
C TRP A 68 6.19 -0.83 29.34
N VAL A 69 7.19 -0.61 30.18
CA VAL A 69 7.04 0.05 31.49
C VAL A 69 7.83 1.36 31.46
N ASP A 70 7.20 2.47 31.84
CA ASP A 70 7.85 3.76 31.91
C ASP A 70 8.68 3.96 33.19
N ASP A 71 9.41 5.07 33.27
CA ASP A 71 10.30 5.38 34.41
C ASP A 71 9.55 5.53 35.75
N ASN A 72 8.22 5.74 35.73
CA ASN A 72 7.38 5.79 36.93
C ASN A 72 6.81 4.40 37.31
N GLY A 73 7.21 3.33 36.61
CA GLY A 73 6.71 1.98 36.81
C GLY A 73 5.31 1.74 36.24
N LYS A 74 4.78 2.65 35.42
CA LYS A 74 3.45 2.50 34.82
C LYS A 74 3.54 1.74 33.49
N VAL A 75 2.66 0.77 33.31
CA VAL A 75 2.54 0.01 32.06
C VAL A 75 1.95 0.89 30.97
N GLN A 76 2.63 0.92 29.83
CA GLN A 76 2.24 1.60 28.61
C GLN A 76 2.00 0.58 27.50
N VAL A 77 1.07 0.90 26.60
CA VAL A 77 0.71 0.03 25.49
C VAL A 77 0.62 0.85 24.20
N ASN A 78 1.42 0.48 23.21
CA ASN A 78 1.43 1.07 21.88
C ASN A 78 1.08 0.00 20.83
N ARG A 79 0.76 0.48 19.62
CA ARG A 79 0.54 -0.36 18.45
C ARG A 79 1.75 -0.30 17.54
N GLY A 80 2.32 -1.45 17.23
CA GLY A 80 3.37 -1.62 16.23
C GLY A 80 2.79 -2.07 14.90
N PHE A 81 3.47 -1.70 13.82
CA PHE A 81 3.12 -2.07 12.46
C PHE A 81 4.35 -2.52 11.68
N ARG A 82 4.17 -3.50 10.80
CA ARG A 82 5.12 -3.83 9.74
C ARG A 82 4.37 -4.18 8.47
N VAL A 83 4.54 -3.34 7.44
CA VAL A 83 4.00 -3.57 6.10
C VAL A 83 5.12 -4.13 5.23
N GLN A 84 4.91 -5.35 4.74
CA GLN A 84 5.78 -6.05 3.81
C GLN A 84 5.12 -5.98 2.44
N PHE A 85 5.37 -4.88 1.71
CA PHE A 85 4.54 -4.52 0.56
C PHE A 85 4.81 -5.40 -0.67
N ASN A 86 6.07 -5.48 -1.11
CA ASN A 86 6.46 -6.28 -2.26
C ASN A 86 7.89 -6.80 -2.13
N SER A 87 8.13 -8.04 -2.56
CA SER A 87 9.43 -8.72 -2.51
C SER A 87 9.95 -9.18 -3.89
N ALA A 88 9.36 -8.70 -4.99
CA ALA A 88 9.65 -9.18 -6.34
C ALA A 88 11.13 -9.03 -6.75
N ILE A 89 11.85 -8.05 -6.17
CA ILE A 89 13.27 -7.78 -6.46
C ILE A 89 14.21 -8.05 -5.28
N GLY A 90 13.73 -8.71 -4.21
CA GLY A 90 14.52 -9.07 -3.04
C GLY A 90 13.80 -8.86 -1.70
N PRO A 91 14.53 -8.98 -0.58
CA PRO A 91 13.94 -8.83 0.75
C PRO A 91 13.30 -7.46 0.98
N TYR A 92 12.21 -7.41 1.76
CA TYR A 92 11.53 -6.15 2.08
C TYR A 92 12.47 -5.13 2.70
N LYS A 93 12.49 -3.91 2.13
CA LYS A 93 13.30 -2.80 2.63
C LYS A 93 12.41 -1.59 2.94
N GLY A 94 12.60 -1.03 4.14
CA GLY A 94 11.89 0.15 4.62
C GLY A 94 12.23 0.43 6.08
N GLY A 95 12.30 1.71 6.45
CA GLY A 95 12.61 2.15 7.81
C GLY A 95 11.48 1.87 8.81
N LEU A 96 11.70 2.31 10.05
CA LEU A 96 10.67 2.35 11.10
C LEU A 96 10.43 3.82 11.45
N ARG A 97 9.17 4.18 11.70
CA ARG A 97 8.79 5.51 12.15
C ARG A 97 8.14 5.39 13.52
N LEU A 98 8.69 6.11 14.49
CA LEU A 98 8.11 6.33 15.80
C LEU A 98 7.78 7.83 15.84
N HIS A 99 6.50 8.17 15.91
CA HIS A 99 6.01 9.55 15.86
C HIS A 99 4.82 9.69 16.79
#